data_AF-A0A4U1AGB9-F1
#
_entry.id   AF-A0A4U1AGB9-F1
#
_cell.length_a   1.000
_cell.length_b   1.000
_cell.length_c   1.000
_cell.angle_alpha   90.00
_cell.angle_beta   90.00
_cell.angle_gamma   90.00
#
_symmetry.space_group_name_H-M   'P 1'
#
loop_
_entity.id
_entity.type
_entity.pdbx_description
1 polymer ?
#
loop_
_entity_poly.entity_id
_entity_poly.type
_entity_poly.pdbx_seq_one_letter_code
_entity_poly.pdbx_strand_id
1 'polypeptide(L)'
;MENIALPETSTSVRDLHLLLEKLGIRSIELQIFISFKQLLFFIKKLLAWRMQLESTQAFITFDVTDLPNGIRLEQQEFFVDERSIVNESSEHDFKGKLDEMCLALGEQGLNKQQVEQCRVFLEKISEQQEGNKKKEIQGFPNATWDDVQSLLYKIVTGAYSIDKQQYEALATNDINVIGSIFQNLELSLTDKKSKETIKFLLSHLTGRGADHVKMEVKPGRPNTKMRQLLADDEKLTVSELKAFIYENKIPLKVLEKITSVDHSEELSILLQLITPDVNNQLNEKLEQRLKTILRGNLNEREKEILTSGILQFADKGDGKNFRSLLTLVLHTLRDSGHFNSLELLVGLWSQVSAATQIPLWPFLVNELLVTGRGERRELFLKATEIASQMHIDRMRKLALQLEEMDAFKEKKVALNIFNPKYVFSYKLFVFLLETSLENIVAGITFTALRDKPQDSLFEAVGPLMDISRPTHLEFFRSYLAQAHLMEPPLALKMAAGQIILEFLQNISDAEKEMPWLQKTIAATAGLYVKGLQEMLRKIVKERKMGVLPTWPKNCRIAAEATLKSLKRPSLSELL
;
A
#
# COMPACT_ATOMS: atom_id res chain seq x y z
N MET A 1 6.50 -3.42 15.00
CA MET A 1 5.67 -2.29 15.46
C MET A 1 4.57 -2.88 16.33
N GLU A 2 4.60 -2.59 17.63
CA GLU A 2 3.45 -2.81 18.47
C GLU A 2 2.50 -1.62 18.29
N ASN A 3 1.29 -1.86 17.78
CA ASN A 3 0.23 -0.86 17.85
C ASN A 3 -0.24 -0.83 19.30
N ILE A 4 0.40 0.01 20.11
CA ILE A 4 -0.03 0.27 21.48
C ILE A 4 -1.25 1.19 21.37
N ALA A 5 -2.44 0.62 21.45
CA ALA A 5 -3.66 1.40 21.65
C ALA A 5 -3.58 2.04 23.04
N LEU A 6 -3.44 3.36 23.08
CA LEU A 6 -3.50 4.09 24.34
C LEU A 6 -4.92 3.99 24.91
N PRO A 7 -5.09 3.79 26.22
CA PRO A 7 -6.42 3.68 26.83
C PRO A 7 -7.20 4.99 26.66
N GLU A 8 -8.29 4.94 25.90
CA GLU A 8 -9.19 6.07 25.58
C GLU A 8 -9.88 6.70 26.81
N THR A 9 -9.75 6.06 27.97
CA THR A 9 -10.32 6.49 29.25
C THR A 9 -9.46 7.53 29.99
N SER A 10 -8.20 7.74 29.57
CA SER A 10 -7.32 8.74 30.19
C SER A 10 -7.57 10.13 29.62
N THR A 11 -7.78 11.12 30.49
CA THR A 11 -7.94 12.53 30.10
C THR A 11 -6.73 13.05 29.33
N SER A 12 -5.51 12.64 29.73
CA SER A 12 -4.28 13.04 29.05
C SER A 12 -4.15 12.48 27.63
N VAL A 13 -4.75 11.31 27.35
CA VAL A 13 -4.76 10.71 26.00
C VAL A 13 -5.73 11.49 25.11
N ARG A 14 -6.88 11.92 25.63
CA ARG A 14 -7.83 12.77 24.91
C ARG A 14 -7.26 14.15 24.61
N ASP A 15 -6.59 14.76 25.58
CA ASP A 15 -5.94 16.07 25.38
C ASP A 15 -4.83 15.99 24.34
N LEU A 16 -4.06 14.90 24.33
CA LEU A 16 -3.05 14.64 23.30
C LEU A 16 -3.71 14.41 21.94
N HIS A 17 -4.78 13.62 21.86
CA HIS A 17 -5.50 13.38 20.60
C HIS A 17 -6.03 14.69 20.00
N LEU A 18 -6.68 15.52 20.82
CA LEU A 18 -7.17 16.85 20.41
C LEU A 18 -6.04 17.78 19.96
N LEU A 19 -4.88 17.71 20.61
CA LEU A 19 -3.69 18.46 20.21
C LEU A 19 -3.21 18.05 18.82
N LEU A 20 -3.12 16.74 18.56
CA LEU A 20 -2.66 16.20 17.29
C LEU A 20 -3.63 16.49 16.15
N GLU A 21 -4.93 16.33 16.41
CA GLU A 21 -5.99 16.63 15.46
C GLU A 21 -5.99 18.12 15.06
N LYS A 22 -5.85 19.04 16.03
CA LYS A 22 -5.73 20.49 15.76
C LYS A 22 -4.50 20.86 14.94
N LEU A 23 -3.42 20.09 15.07
CA LEU A 23 -2.18 20.28 14.31
C LEU A 23 -2.22 19.57 12.94
N GLY A 24 -3.30 18.86 12.62
CA GLY A 24 -3.40 18.04 11.40
C GLY A 24 -2.45 16.85 11.41
N ILE A 25 -2.01 16.36 12.57
CA ILE A 25 -1.10 15.21 12.68
C ILE A 25 -1.95 13.94 12.73
N ARG A 26 -1.80 13.08 11.72
CA ARG A 26 -2.57 11.85 11.57
C ARG A 26 -1.97 10.69 12.37
N SER A 27 -0.64 10.57 12.33
CA SER A 27 0.07 9.49 13.02
C SER A 27 1.43 9.96 13.53
N ILE A 28 1.86 9.35 14.65
CA ILE A 28 3.19 9.55 15.24
C ILE A 28 3.87 8.20 15.34
N GLU A 29 5.05 8.08 14.73
CA GLU A 29 5.93 6.93 14.91
C GLU A 29 7.06 7.29 15.87
N LEU A 30 7.20 6.53 16.96
CA LEU A 30 8.28 6.67 17.93
C LEU A 30 9.17 5.42 17.88
N GLN A 31 10.49 5.61 17.81
CA GLN A 31 11.44 4.52 18.00
C GLN A 31 11.41 4.03 19.45
N ILE A 32 11.52 2.71 19.65
CA ILE A 32 11.49 2.04 20.97
C ILE A 32 12.58 2.57 21.91
N PHE A 33 13.71 3.03 21.36
CA PHE A 33 14.86 3.54 22.12
C PHE A 33 14.94 5.07 22.18
N ILE A 34 13.80 5.78 21.99
CA ILE A 34 13.81 7.24 22.06
C ILE A 34 14.21 7.73 23.45
N SER A 35 15.19 8.62 23.52
CA SER A 35 15.61 9.18 24.80
C SER A 35 14.53 10.12 25.37
N PHE A 36 14.39 10.15 26.69
CA PHE A 36 13.45 11.05 27.38
C PHE A 36 13.65 12.52 27.00
N LYS A 37 14.90 12.94 26.75
CA LYS A 37 15.25 14.30 26.29
C LYS A 37 14.66 14.62 24.91
N GLN A 38 14.68 13.67 23.98
CA GLN A 38 14.10 13.84 22.65
C GLN A 38 12.57 13.88 22.72
N LEU A 39 11.96 13.03 23.55
CA LEU A 39 10.51 13.04 23.75
C LEU A 39 10.03 14.37 24.38
N LEU A 40 10.73 14.89 25.38
CA LEU A 40 10.44 16.20 25.96
C LEU A 40 10.62 17.35 24.96
N PHE A 41 11.66 17.30 24.14
CA PHE A 41 11.88 18.30 23.09
C PHE A 41 10.72 18.32 22.09
N PHE A 42 10.25 17.14 21.69
CA PHE A 42 9.11 16.98 20.80
C PHE A 42 7.81 17.52 21.40
N ILE A 43 7.51 17.19 22.66
CA ILE A 43 6.32 17.73 23.35
C ILE A 43 6.37 19.27 23.42
N LYS A 44 7.54 19.85 23.70
CA LYS A 44 7.72 21.30 23.70
C LYS A 44 7.44 21.92 22.32
N LYS A 45 7.86 21.26 21.24
CA LYS A 45 7.57 21.70 19.87
C LYS A 45 6.08 21.64 19.54
N LEU A 46 5.39 20.54 19.88
CA LEU A 46 3.93 20.42 19.70
C LEU A 46 3.16 21.55 20.42
N LEU A 47 3.54 21.85 21.67
CA LEU A 47 2.90 22.93 22.43
C LEU A 47 3.20 24.31 21.84
N ALA A 48 4.41 24.54 21.35
CA ALA A 48 4.77 25.78 20.67
C ALA A 48 3.96 25.97 19.37
N TRP A 49 3.82 24.92 18.56
CA TRP A 49 2.99 24.97 17.35
C TRP A 49 1.52 25.22 17.67
N ARG A 50 0.99 24.61 18.74
CA ARG A 50 -0.37 24.93 19.20
C ARG A 50 -0.52 26.40 19.54
N MET A 51 0.40 26.99 20.31
CA MET A 51 0.32 28.42 20.63
C MET A 51 0.43 29.30 19.38
N GLN A 52 1.23 28.89 18.39
CA GLN A 52 1.34 29.60 17.12
C GLN A 52 0.04 29.52 16.30
N LEU A 53 -0.60 28.35 16.23
CA LEU A 53 -1.94 28.20 15.63
C LEU A 53 -2.98 29.08 16.33
N GLU A 54 -3.04 29.03 17.66
CA GLU A 54 -4.03 29.78 18.45
C GLU A 54 -3.83 31.30 18.37
N SER A 55 -2.60 31.77 18.09
CA SER A 55 -2.29 33.20 17.98
C SER A 55 -2.34 33.78 16.58
N THR A 56 -2.43 32.96 15.53
CA THR A 56 -2.32 33.47 14.16
C THR A 56 -3.69 33.73 13.53
N GLN A 57 -3.86 34.94 12.99
CA GLN A 57 -5.08 35.38 12.27
C GLN A 57 -5.00 35.19 10.75
N ALA A 58 -3.98 34.48 10.26
CA ALA A 58 -3.67 34.23 8.86
C ALA A 58 -3.30 32.76 8.64
N PHE A 59 -3.43 32.28 7.40
CA PHE A 59 -3.05 30.92 7.05
C PHE A 59 -1.52 30.75 7.15
N ILE A 60 -1.06 29.81 7.98
CA ILE A 60 0.35 29.41 8.07
C ILE A 60 0.48 27.98 7.57
N THR A 61 1.41 27.75 6.65
CA THR A 61 1.94 26.42 6.35
C THR A 61 2.99 26.09 7.40
N PHE A 62 2.69 25.09 8.25
CA PHE A 62 3.65 24.61 9.24
C PHE A 62 4.62 23.65 8.58
N ASP A 63 5.85 24.08 8.36
CA ASP A 63 6.93 23.18 7.94
C ASP A 63 7.48 22.45 9.18
N VAL A 64 7.24 21.14 9.24
CA VAL A 64 7.67 20.26 10.33
C VAL A 64 9.14 19.87 10.09
N THR A 65 10.01 20.87 10.14
CA THR A 65 11.47 20.68 10.13
C THR A 65 12.01 20.59 11.56
N ASP A 66 13.15 19.93 11.76
CA ASP A 66 13.81 19.71 13.06
C ASP A 66 13.13 18.74 14.05
N LEU A 67 12.55 17.64 13.59
CA LEU A 67 12.18 16.53 14.47
C LEU A 67 13.42 15.74 14.94
N PRO A 68 13.46 15.24 16.19
CA PRO A 68 14.50 14.31 16.62
C PRO A 68 14.54 13.03 15.76
N ASN A 69 15.73 12.48 15.50
CA ASN A 69 15.97 11.31 14.64
C ASN A 69 15.20 10.01 14.97
N GLY A 70 14.39 9.99 16.04
CA GLY A 70 13.57 8.86 16.46
C GLY A 70 12.06 9.11 16.39
N ILE A 71 11.61 10.24 15.83
CA ILE A 71 10.20 10.61 15.70
C ILE A 71 9.90 10.89 14.24
N ARG A 72 8.84 10.26 13.70
CA ARG A 72 8.28 10.59 12.40
C ARG A 72 6.82 10.97 12.56
N LEU A 73 6.41 11.97 11.80
CA LEU A 73 5.05 12.48 11.78
C LEU A 73 4.47 12.32 10.39
N GLU A 74 3.24 11.84 10.31
CA GLU A 74 2.41 11.92 9.11
C GLU A 74 1.42 13.08 9.32
N GLN A 75 1.58 14.15 8.53
CA GLN A 75 0.72 15.32 8.61
C GLN A 75 -0.28 15.30 7.44
N GLN A 76 -1.50 15.72 7.73
CA GLN A 76 -2.53 15.96 6.73
C GLN A 76 -2.28 17.33 6.09
N GLU A 77 -1.89 17.32 4.82
CA GLU A 77 -1.77 18.55 4.03
C GLU A 77 -3.17 19.06 3.69
N PHE A 78 -3.58 20.17 4.30
CA PHE A 78 -4.80 20.86 3.92
C PHE A 78 -4.52 21.74 2.69
N PHE A 79 -4.77 21.21 1.50
CA PHE A 79 -4.85 22.04 0.30
C PHE A 79 -6.22 22.73 0.30
N VAL A 80 -6.24 23.99 0.71
CA VAL A 80 -7.38 24.87 0.43
C VAL A 80 -7.18 25.38 -1.00
N ASP A 81 -7.95 24.86 -1.95
CA ASP A 81 -8.05 25.46 -3.29
C ASP A 81 -8.65 26.86 -3.10
N GLU A 82 -7.90 27.92 -3.46
CA GLU A 82 -8.35 29.31 -3.38
C GLU A 82 -9.70 29.53 -4.11
N ARG A 83 -10.08 28.64 -5.03
CA ARG A 83 -11.37 28.66 -5.75
C ARG A 83 -12.55 28.13 -4.93
N SER A 84 -12.29 27.41 -3.83
CA SER A 84 -13.33 26.81 -2.98
C SER A 84 -13.79 27.71 -1.84
N ILE A 85 -13.09 28.83 -1.60
CA ILE A 85 -13.54 29.89 -0.69
C ILE A 85 -14.56 30.76 -1.42
N VAL A 86 -15.74 30.20 -1.66
CA VAL A 86 -16.92 31.02 -1.95
C VAL A 86 -17.41 31.54 -0.62
N ASN A 87 -17.25 32.84 -0.39
CA ASN A 87 -17.88 33.53 0.73
C ASN A 87 -19.39 33.24 0.70
N GLU A 88 -19.88 32.43 1.64
CA GLU A 88 -21.31 32.24 1.94
C GLU A 88 -21.88 33.50 2.61
N SER A 89 -21.76 34.64 1.94
CA SER A 89 -22.39 35.89 2.37
C SER A 89 -22.86 36.67 1.15
N SER A 90 -24.03 36.27 0.63
CA SER A 90 -25.07 37.23 0.22
C SER A 90 -26.28 36.49 -0.37
N GLU A 91 -27.45 36.72 0.24
CA GLU A 91 -28.78 36.37 -0.27
C GLU A 91 -29.17 37.14 -1.56
N HIS A 92 -28.20 37.57 -2.38
CA HIS A 92 -28.43 38.43 -3.55
C HIS A 92 -27.88 37.90 -4.88
N ASP A 93 -27.29 36.71 -4.92
CA ASP A 93 -26.66 36.19 -6.14
C ASP A 93 -27.53 35.22 -6.96
N PHE A 94 -28.85 35.20 -6.71
CA PHE A 94 -29.78 34.36 -7.49
C PHE A 94 -29.82 34.79 -8.97
N LYS A 95 -29.86 36.09 -9.23
CA LYS A 95 -29.87 36.63 -10.61
C LYS A 95 -28.54 36.40 -11.33
N GLY A 96 -27.42 36.57 -10.64
CA GLY A 96 -26.08 36.35 -11.20
C GLY A 96 -25.87 34.91 -11.67
N LYS A 97 -26.19 33.93 -10.81
CA LYS A 97 -26.07 32.51 -11.14
C LYS A 97 -27.02 32.06 -12.25
N LEU A 98 -28.23 32.63 -12.31
CA LEU A 98 -29.20 32.32 -13.36
C LEU A 98 -28.79 32.91 -14.72
N ASP A 99 -28.20 34.10 -14.73
CA ASP A 99 -27.61 34.71 -15.93
C ASP A 99 -26.43 33.89 -16.47
N GLU A 100 -25.52 33.45 -15.60
CA GLU A 100 -24.42 32.57 -15.97
C GLU A 100 -24.89 31.21 -16.51
N MET A 101 -25.92 30.61 -15.89
CA MET A 101 -26.51 29.37 -16.39
C MET A 101 -27.13 29.56 -17.78
N CYS A 102 -27.83 30.67 -18.01
CA CYS A 102 -28.43 30.99 -19.30
C CYS A 102 -27.37 31.23 -20.39
N LEU A 103 -26.24 31.84 -20.04
CA LEU A 103 -25.10 32.00 -20.94
C LEU A 103 -24.49 30.64 -21.29
N ALA A 104 -24.24 29.77 -20.32
CA ALA A 104 -23.71 28.43 -20.55
C ALA A 104 -24.65 27.56 -21.40
N LEU A 105 -25.97 27.66 -21.17
CA LEU A 105 -26.98 27.03 -22.03
C LEU A 105 -26.91 27.53 -23.47
N GLY A 106 -26.70 28.83 -23.67
CA GLY A 106 -26.49 29.41 -25.01
C GLY A 106 -25.22 28.89 -25.70
N GLU A 107 -24.12 28.75 -24.95
CA GLU A 107 -22.87 28.17 -25.46
C GLU A 107 -22.99 26.68 -25.84
N GLN A 108 -23.91 25.95 -25.21
CA GLN A 108 -24.23 24.56 -25.53
C GLN A 108 -25.19 24.39 -26.73
N GLY A 109 -25.52 25.46 -27.45
CA GLY A 109 -26.23 25.41 -28.73
C GLY A 109 -27.71 25.78 -28.66
N LEU A 110 -28.20 26.27 -27.52
CA LEU A 110 -29.55 26.81 -27.40
C LEU A 110 -29.66 28.18 -28.07
N ASN A 111 -30.73 28.38 -28.85
CA ASN A 111 -30.96 29.69 -29.46
C ASN A 111 -31.49 30.69 -28.41
N LYS A 112 -31.36 31.99 -28.69
CA LYS A 112 -31.75 33.06 -27.75
C LYS A 112 -33.19 32.98 -27.27
N GLN A 113 -34.13 32.50 -28.11
CA GLN A 113 -35.53 32.34 -27.72
C GLN A 113 -35.73 31.18 -26.74
N GLN A 114 -34.98 30.09 -26.90
CA GLN A 114 -35.03 28.92 -26.00
C GLN A 114 -34.38 29.24 -24.65
N VAL A 115 -33.25 29.96 -24.65
CA VAL A 115 -32.60 30.42 -23.42
C VAL A 115 -33.55 31.32 -22.63
N GLU A 116 -34.22 32.26 -23.29
CA GLU A 116 -35.20 33.15 -22.64
C GLU A 116 -36.42 32.40 -22.10
N GLN A 117 -36.89 31.36 -22.80
CA GLN A 117 -37.95 30.48 -22.31
C GLN A 117 -37.53 29.72 -21.05
N CYS A 118 -36.26 29.25 -20.98
CA CYS A 118 -35.72 28.59 -19.80
C CYS A 118 -35.58 29.58 -18.63
N ARG A 119 -35.11 30.80 -18.92
CA ARG A 119 -34.99 31.90 -17.96
C ARG A 119 -36.33 32.21 -17.29
N VAL A 120 -37.35 32.51 -18.10
CA VAL A 120 -38.70 32.84 -17.63
C VAL A 120 -39.32 31.68 -16.85
N PHE A 121 -39.05 30.44 -17.24
CA PHE A 121 -39.55 29.27 -16.52
C PHE A 121 -38.90 29.11 -15.15
N LEU A 122 -37.58 29.27 -15.04
CA LEU A 122 -36.84 29.17 -13.77
C LEU A 122 -37.20 30.32 -12.82
N GLU A 123 -37.36 31.54 -13.35
CA GLU A 123 -37.85 32.70 -12.60
C GLU A 123 -39.29 32.48 -12.10
N LYS A 124 -40.18 31.90 -12.92
CA LYS A 124 -41.56 31.58 -12.51
C LYS A 124 -41.64 30.49 -11.44
N ILE A 125 -40.69 29.57 -11.41
CA ILE A 125 -40.59 28.53 -10.36
C ILE A 125 -40.11 29.15 -9.03
N SER A 126 -39.13 30.05 -9.07
CA SER A 126 -38.63 30.72 -7.87
C SER A 126 -39.67 31.70 -7.29
N GLU A 127 -40.38 32.45 -8.12
CA GLU A 127 -41.43 33.40 -7.69
C GLU A 127 -42.63 32.73 -7.02
N GLN A 128 -43.00 31.49 -7.41
CA GLN A 128 -44.11 30.76 -6.77
C GLN A 128 -43.82 30.32 -5.31
N GLN A 129 -42.59 30.52 -4.81
CA GLN A 129 -42.12 29.99 -3.52
C GLN A 129 -41.92 31.06 -2.43
N GLU A 130 -41.78 32.35 -2.77
CA GLU A 130 -41.53 33.41 -1.77
C GLU A 130 -42.72 33.66 -0.82
N GLY A 131 -43.92 33.15 -1.14
CA GLY A 131 -45.15 33.43 -0.39
C GLY A 131 -45.66 32.35 0.58
N ASN A 132 -45.10 31.13 0.61
CA ASN A 132 -45.62 30.07 1.49
C ASN A 132 -44.54 29.04 1.87
N LYS A 133 -44.40 28.79 3.18
CA LYS A 133 -43.53 27.79 3.85
C LYS A 133 -42.86 26.80 2.91
N LYS A 134 -41.51 26.79 2.89
CA LYS A 134 -40.60 25.81 2.25
C LYS A 134 -41.32 24.47 2.04
N LYS A 135 -41.95 24.29 0.87
CA LYS A 135 -42.63 23.04 0.56
C LYS A 135 -41.53 22.07 0.16
N GLU A 136 -41.29 21.10 1.05
CA GLU A 136 -40.53 19.89 0.74
C GLU A 136 -40.96 19.37 -0.63
N ILE A 137 -39.99 19.10 -1.50
CA ILE A 137 -40.26 18.46 -2.79
C ILE A 137 -40.85 17.08 -2.46
N GLN A 138 -42.09 16.79 -2.89
CA GLN A 138 -42.73 15.49 -2.63
C GLN A 138 -41.82 14.36 -3.15
N GLY A 139 -41.33 13.52 -2.23
CA GLY A 139 -40.38 12.44 -2.51
C GLY A 139 -38.95 12.68 -2.03
N PHE A 140 -38.57 13.92 -1.69
CA PHE A 140 -37.23 14.29 -1.21
C PHE A 140 -37.31 15.29 -0.04
N PRO A 141 -37.45 14.83 1.22
CA PRO A 141 -37.77 15.69 2.36
C PRO A 141 -36.66 16.69 2.76
N ASN A 142 -35.45 16.58 2.20
CA ASN A 142 -34.32 17.44 2.52
C ASN A 142 -33.80 18.27 1.34
N ALA A 143 -34.39 18.14 0.14
CA ALA A 143 -33.91 18.84 -1.05
C ALA A 143 -34.68 20.16 -1.23
N THR A 144 -33.95 21.26 -1.35
CA THR A 144 -34.50 22.58 -1.68
C THR A 144 -34.34 22.89 -3.17
N TRP A 145 -35.09 23.89 -3.64
CA TRP A 145 -34.97 24.34 -5.04
C TRP A 145 -33.62 24.99 -5.35
N ASP A 146 -32.98 25.59 -4.35
CA ASP A 146 -31.61 26.10 -4.47
C ASP A 146 -30.62 24.95 -4.73
N ASP A 147 -30.84 23.77 -4.12
CA ASP A 147 -30.03 22.58 -4.39
C ASP A 147 -30.21 22.08 -5.82
N VAL A 148 -31.45 22.08 -6.33
CA VAL A 148 -31.77 21.69 -7.72
C VAL A 148 -31.13 22.65 -8.72
N GLN A 149 -31.16 23.96 -8.45
CA GLN A 149 -30.53 24.96 -9.30
C GLN A 149 -29.00 24.87 -9.26
N SER A 150 -28.41 24.67 -8.08
CA SER A 150 -26.97 24.45 -7.93
C SER A 150 -26.51 23.18 -8.67
N LEU A 151 -27.30 22.10 -8.62
CA LEU A 151 -27.04 20.88 -9.37
C LEU A 151 -27.13 21.11 -10.89
N LEU A 152 -28.16 21.81 -11.36
CA LEU A 152 -28.33 22.18 -12.78
C LEU A 152 -27.18 23.06 -13.27
N TYR A 153 -26.80 24.06 -12.49
CA TYR A 153 -25.67 24.92 -12.81
C TYR A 153 -24.38 24.10 -12.93
N LYS A 154 -24.09 23.20 -11.98
CA LYS A 154 -22.90 22.32 -12.02
C LYS A 154 -22.89 21.40 -13.24
N ILE A 155 -24.04 20.87 -13.63
CA ILE A 155 -24.17 19.98 -14.80
C ILE A 155 -23.99 20.74 -16.11
N VAL A 156 -24.60 21.92 -16.24
CA VAL A 156 -24.55 22.74 -17.46
C VAL A 156 -23.17 23.37 -17.66
N THR A 157 -22.55 23.87 -16.59
CA THR A 157 -21.22 24.51 -16.64
C THR A 157 -20.07 23.51 -16.62
N GLY A 158 -20.33 22.26 -16.24
CA GLY A 158 -19.31 21.24 -16.06
C GLY A 158 -18.36 21.52 -14.88
N ALA A 159 -18.75 22.41 -13.94
CA ALA A 159 -17.98 22.80 -12.77
C ALA A 159 -17.98 21.71 -11.66
N TYR A 160 -17.77 20.45 -12.04
CA TYR A 160 -17.49 19.37 -11.11
C TYR A 160 -15.99 19.39 -10.77
N SER A 161 -15.67 19.62 -9.50
CA SER A 161 -14.31 19.49 -8.97
C SER A 161 -13.78 18.08 -9.24
N ILE A 162 -12.56 18.03 -9.76
CA ILE A 162 -11.92 16.87 -10.36
C ILE A 162 -11.48 15.91 -9.24
N ASP A 163 -12.25 14.86 -9.02
CA ASP A 163 -11.77 13.62 -8.39
C ASP A 163 -12.40 12.43 -9.13
N LYS A 164 -11.62 11.86 -10.07
CA LYS A 164 -12.08 10.88 -11.05
C LYS A 164 -11.84 9.47 -10.54
N GLN A 165 -12.89 8.80 -10.05
CA GLN A 165 -13.10 7.34 -10.22
C GLN A 165 -14.51 6.85 -9.87
N GLN A 166 -15.37 7.66 -9.23
CA GLN A 166 -16.78 7.28 -8.96
C GLN A 166 -17.81 7.87 -9.95
N TYR A 167 -17.37 8.59 -10.99
CA TYR A 167 -18.22 9.56 -11.68
C TYR A 167 -19.17 9.04 -12.76
N GLU A 168 -18.91 7.94 -13.47
CA GLU A 168 -19.86 7.49 -14.49
C GLU A 168 -21.17 6.95 -13.88
N ALA A 169 -21.10 6.38 -12.68
CA ALA A 169 -22.28 5.94 -11.93
C ALA A 169 -22.97 7.08 -11.15
N LEU A 170 -22.21 8.06 -10.63
CA LEU A 170 -22.77 9.20 -9.89
C LEU A 170 -23.40 10.24 -10.82
N ALA A 171 -22.77 10.60 -11.94
CA ALA A 171 -23.34 11.54 -12.90
C ALA A 171 -24.63 11.00 -13.55
N THR A 172 -24.70 9.69 -13.82
CA THR A 172 -25.93 9.06 -14.31
C THR A 172 -27.00 9.01 -13.23
N ASN A 173 -26.66 8.77 -11.97
CA ASN A 173 -27.61 8.85 -10.85
C ASN A 173 -28.14 10.28 -10.64
N ASP A 174 -27.30 11.31 -10.72
CA ASP A 174 -27.71 12.70 -10.55
C ASP A 174 -28.59 13.20 -11.72
N ILE A 175 -28.29 12.79 -12.95
CA ILE A 175 -29.15 13.06 -14.12
C ILE A 175 -30.49 12.33 -13.98
N ASN A 176 -30.51 11.11 -13.45
CA ASN A 176 -31.75 10.37 -13.19
C ASN A 176 -32.58 11.01 -12.07
N VAL A 177 -31.95 11.53 -11.02
CA VAL A 177 -32.63 12.25 -9.93
C VAL A 177 -33.25 13.55 -10.43
N ILE A 178 -32.50 14.36 -11.19
CA ILE A 178 -33.03 15.56 -11.84
C ILE A 178 -34.16 15.20 -12.82
N GLY A 179 -33.97 14.13 -13.59
CA GLY A 179 -34.98 13.62 -14.52
C GLY A 179 -36.30 13.29 -13.81
N SER A 180 -36.20 12.66 -12.64
CA SER A 180 -37.35 12.30 -11.79
C SER A 180 -38.04 13.53 -11.20
N ILE A 181 -37.26 14.51 -10.75
CA ILE A 181 -37.79 15.80 -10.22
C ILE A 181 -38.55 16.54 -11.31
N PHE A 182 -37.97 16.69 -12.50
CA PHE A 182 -38.63 17.35 -13.63
C PHE A 182 -39.86 16.61 -14.14
N GLN A 183 -39.87 15.28 -14.17
CA GLN A 183 -41.06 14.50 -14.52
C GLN A 183 -42.20 14.71 -13.52
N ASN A 184 -41.90 14.73 -12.21
CA ASN A 184 -42.90 15.02 -11.18
C ASN A 184 -43.44 16.46 -11.26
N LEU A 185 -42.59 17.41 -11.67
CA LEU A 185 -43.01 18.79 -11.95
C LEU A 185 -43.88 18.91 -13.19
N GLU A 186 -43.60 18.13 -14.24
CA GLU A 186 -44.44 18.08 -15.44
C GLU A 186 -45.87 17.62 -15.11
N LEU A 187 -46.00 16.65 -14.20
CA LEU A 187 -47.29 16.11 -13.75
C LEU A 187 -48.08 17.10 -12.89
N SER A 188 -47.39 17.94 -12.10
CA SER A 188 -48.03 18.89 -11.17
C SER A 188 -48.37 20.25 -11.79
N LEU A 189 -47.79 20.59 -12.95
CA LEU A 189 -48.12 21.82 -13.66
C LEU A 189 -49.41 21.70 -14.48
N THR A 190 -50.17 22.79 -14.60
CA THR A 190 -51.39 22.87 -15.43
C THR A 190 -51.15 23.61 -16.75
N ASP A 191 -50.10 24.42 -16.84
CA ASP A 191 -49.74 25.22 -18.01
C ASP A 191 -49.04 24.37 -19.09
N LYS A 192 -49.62 24.34 -20.29
CA LYS A 192 -49.10 23.58 -21.44
C LYS A 192 -47.70 24.06 -21.85
N LYS A 193 -47.43 25.36 -21.76
CA LYS A 193 -46.14 25.95 -22.17
C LYS A 193 -45.01 25.53 -21.24
N SER A 194 -45.26 25.51 -19.94
CA SER A 194 -44.29 25.04 -18.93
C SER A 194 -44.01 23.54 -19.05
N LYS A 195 -45.00 22.71 -19.41
CA LYS A 195 -44.77 21.27 -19.68
C LYS A 195 -43.87 21.04 -20.89
N GLU A 196 -44.05 21.82 -21.95
CA GLU A 196 -43.21 21.75 -23.14
C GLU A 196 -41.76 22.16 -22.84
N THR A 197 -41.54 23.19 -22.00
CA THR A 197 -40.20 23.58 -21.54
C THR A 197 -39.51 22.51 -20.69
N ILE A 198 -40.25 21.84 -19.80
CA ILE A 198 -39.71 20.72 -19.00
C ILE A 198 -39.31 19.54 -19.89
N LYS A 199 -40.18 19.15 -20.83
CA LYS A 199 -39.87 18.09 -21.80
C LYS A 199 -38.64 18.41 -22.63
N PHE A 200 -38.49 19.67 -23.02
CA PHE A 200 -37.33 20.16 -23.74
C PHE A 200 -36.04 20.06 -22.90
N LEU A 201 -36.06 20.53 -21.65
CA LEU A 201 -34.91 20.41 -20.73
C LEU A 201 -34.53 18.94 -20.46
N LEU A 202 -35.52 18.08 -20.24
CA LEU A 202 -35.33 16.64 -20.08
C LEU A 202 -34.69 15.99 -21.32
N SER A 203 -35.15 16.34 -22.51
CA SER A 203 -34.60 15.82 -23.77
C SER A 203 -33.14 16.23 -23.98
N HIS A 204 -32.77 17.43 -23.52
CA HIS A 204 -31.43 17.96 -23.64
C HIS A 204 -30.47 17.38 -22.59
N LEU A 205 -30.93 17.19 -21.36
CA LEU A 205 -30.15 16.61 -20.25
C LEU A 205 -29.94 15.09 -20.39
N THR A 206 -30.90 14.36 -20.95
CA THR A 206 -30.82 12.89 -21.09
C THR A 206 -30.21 12.43 -22.42
N GLY A 207 -29.88 13.37 -23.32
CA GLY A 207 -29.33 13.06 -24.65
C GLY A 207 -30.27 12.27 -25.56
N ARG A 208 -31.54 12.04 -25.15
CA ARG A 208 -32.55 11.30 -25.93
C ARG A 208 -33.48 12.25 -26.69
N GLY A 209 -32.95 12.74 -27.82
CA GLY A 209 -33.65 12.89 -29.10
C GLY A 209 -34.77 13.94 -29.26
N ALA A 210 -34.50 14.96 -30.08
CA ALA A 210 -35.49 15.50 -31.02
C ALA A 210 -34.81 15.66 -32.38
N ASP A 211 -35.50 15.25 -33.44
CA ASP A 211 -35.05 15.16 -34.82
C ASP A 211 -34.14 16.30 -35.28
N HIS A 212 -33.14 15.93 -36.09
CA HIS A 212 -32.37 16.83 -36.93
C HIS A 212 -33.29 17.79 -37.70
N VAL A 213 -33.53 18.97 -37.13
CA VAL A 213 -33.82 20.16 -37.93
C VAL A 213 -32.55 20.36 -38.75
N LYS A 214 -32.65 20.02 -40.03
CA LYS A 214 -31.62 20.29 -41.05
C LYS A 214 -31.26 21.78 -40.98
N MET A 215 -30.23 22.11 -40.21
CA MET A 215 -29.43 23.29 -40.51
C MET A 215 -28.65 22.93 -41.77
N GLU A 216 -29.04 23.54 -42.88
CA GLU A 216 -28.19 23.65 -44.06
C GLU A 216 -26.91 24.41 -43.66
N VAL A 217 -25.96 23.69 -43.07
CA VAL A 217 -24.57 24.09 -43.07
C VAL A 217 -24.12 23.89 -44.50
N LYS A 218 -24.00 24.99 -45.25
CA LYS A 218 -23.35 25.00 -46.56
C LYS A 218 -22.04 24.23 -46.42
N PRO A 219 -21.81 23.15 -47.20
CA PRO A 219 -20.57 22.41 -47.10
C PRO A 219 -19.43 23.34 -47.53
N GLY A 220 -18.65 23.81 -46.55
CA GLY A 220 -17.32 24.32 -46.82
C GLY A 220 -16.59 23.21 -47.56
N ARG A 221 -16.12 23.53 -48.76
CA ARG A 221 -15.42 22.58 -49.65
C ARG A 221 -14.42 21.76 -48.83
N PRO A 222 -14.48 20.41 -48.84
CA PRO A 222 -13.47 19.61 -48.18
C PRO A 222 -12.12 19.98 -48.79
N ASN A 223 -11.17 20.36 -47.95
CA ASN A 223 -9.87 20.85 -48.36
C ASN A 223 -9.08 19.69 -48.99
N THR A 224 -9.20 19.54 -50.32
CA THR A 224 -8.66 18.44 -51.13
C THR A 224 -7.15 18.29 -51.01
N LYS A 225 -6.46 19.33 -50.56
CA LYS A 225 -5.01 19.35 -50.37
C LYS A 225 -4.50 18.36 -49.33
N MET A 226 -5.26 18.08 -48.27
CA MET A 226 -4.75 17.24 -47.17
C MET A 226 -4.83 15.74 -47.46
N ARG A 227 -5.81 15.30 -48.25
CA ARG A 227 -5.83 13.91 -48.76
C ARG A 227 -4.72 13.65 -49.78
N GLN A 228 -4.23 14.69 -50.46
CA GLN A 228 -3.05 14.61 -51.32
C GLN A 228 -1.75 14.58 -50.48
N LEU A 229 -1.63 15.43 -49.44
CA LEU A 229 -0.44 15.46 -48.56
C LEU A 229 -0.27 14.22 -47.66
N LEU A 230 -1.34 13.48 -47.37
CA LEU A 230 -1.27 12.21 -46.61
C LEU A 230 -1.09 10.97 -47.52
N ALA A 231 -1.24 11.14 -48.84
CA ALA A 231 -1.05 10.06 -49.82
C ALA A 231 0.36 10.05 -50.42
N ASP A 232 1.04 11.19 -50.41
CA ASP A 232 2.45 11.29 -50.75
C ASP A 232 3.28 11.13 -49.46
N ASP A 233 4.26 10.24 -49.50
CA ASP A 233 5.17 9.82 -48.41
C ASP A 233 6.12 10.95 -47.92
N GLU A 234 5.69 12.21 -48.05
CA GLU A 234 6.46 13.39 -47.66
C GLU A 234 6.35 13.63 -46.16
N LYS A 235 7.52 13.71 -45.52
CA LYS A 235 7.69 13.97 -44.09
C LYS A 235 7.09 15.32 -43.72
N LEU A 236 5.85 15.30 -43.24
CA LEU A 236 5.17 16.45 -42.65
C LEU A 236 6.02 17.06 -41.54
N THR A 237 6.38 18.33 -41.68
CA THR A 237 7.20 19.03 -40.69
C THR A 237 6.33 19.48 -39.50
N VAL A 238 6.95 19.61 -38.32
CA VAL A 238 6.26 20.07 -37.09
C VAL A 238 5.59 21.44 -37.29
N SER A 239 6.16 22.28 -38.16
CA SER A 239 5.64 23.60 -38.51
C SER A 239 4.34 23.52 -39.30
N GLU A 240 4.24 22.60 -40.27
CA GLU A 240 3.05 22.39 -41.10
C GLU A 240 1.90 21.79 -40.28
N LEU A 241 2.22 20.88 -39.36
CA LEU A 241 1.23 20.32 -38.44
C LEU A 241 0.65 21.39 -37.51
N LYS A 242 1.50 22.28 -36.97
CA LYS A 242 1.07 23.42 -36.14
C LYS A 242 0.20 24.39 -36.93
N ALA A 243 0.61 24.75 -38.15
CA ALA A 243 -0.17 25.63 -39.02
C ALA A 243 -1.56 25.03 -39.30
N PHE A 244 -1.64 23.74 -39.61
CA PHE A 244 -2.90 23.05 -39.83
C PHE A 244 -3.83 23.09 -38.59
N ILE A 245 -3.27 22.82 -37.42
CA ILE A 245 -4.01 22.84 -36.15
C ILE A 245 -4.64 24.22 -35.89
N TYR A 246 -3.85 25.28 -36.09
CA TYR A 246 -4.31 26.65 -35.91
C TYR A 246 -5.34 27.06 -36.97
N GLU A 247 -5.13 26.70 -38.25
CA GLU A 247 -6.03 27.04 -39.34
C GLU A 247 -7.40 26.36 -39.22
N ASN A 248 -7.44 25.14 -38.67
CA ASN A 248 -8.69 24.37 -38.53
C ASN A 248 -9.39 24.58 -37.18
N LYS A 249 -8.87 25.48 -36.34
CA LYS A 249 -9.42 25.80 -35.00
C LYS A 249 -9.73 24.53 -34.19
N ILE A 250 -8.85 23.53 -34.28
CA ILE A 250 -9.05 22.28 -33.53
C ILE A 250 -8.99 22.64 -32.04
N PRO A 251 -10.06 22.39 -31.26
CA PRO A 251 -10.07 22.79 -29.85
C PRO A 251 -8.89 22.16 -29.11
N LEU A 252 -8.21 22.94 -28.27
CA LEU A 252 -7.08 22.46 -27.43
C LEU A 252 -7.44 21.20 -26.64
N LYS A 253 -8.70 21.07 -26.19
CA LYS A 253 -9.21 19.87 -25.50
C LYS A 253 -9.23 18.61 -26.38
N VAL A 254 -9.41 18.75 -27.69
CA VAL A 254 -9.37 17.64 -28.65
C VAL A 254 -7.93 17.26 -28.96
N LEU A 255 -7.04 18.26 -29.08
CA LEU A 255 -5.60 18.01 -29.19
C LEU A 255 -5.06 17.35 -27.93
N GLU A 256 -5.40 17.82 -26.73
CA GLU A 256 -5.04 17.18 -25.46
C GLU A 256 -5.51 15.73 -25.38
N LYS A 257 -6.68 15.38 -25.96
CA LYS A 257 -7.14 13.98 -26.06
C LYS A 257 -6.40 13.16 -27.11
N ILE A 258 -5.88 13.79 -28.16
CA ILE A 258 -5.09 13.13 -29.22
C ILE A 258 -3.60 13.05 -28.83
N THR A 259 -3.11 14.00 -28.04
CA THR A 259 -1.73 14.11 -27.57
C THR A 259 -1.54 13.59 -26.15
N SER A 260 -2.61 13.25 -25.43
CA SER A 260 -2.51 12.39 -24.24
C SER A 260 -2.10 11.02 -24.75
N VAL A 261 -0.79 10.84 -24.91
CA VAL A 261 -0.18 9.58 -25.29
C VAL A 261 -0.75 8.53 -24.34
N ASP A 262 -1.43 7.52 -24.88
CA ASP A 262 -1.83 6.36 -24.10
C ASP A 262 -0.55 5.77 -23.53
N HIS A 263 -0.30 5.96 -22.22
CA HIS A 263 0.94 5.51 -21.59
C HIS A 263 1.11 4.00 -21.78
N SER A 264 0.03 3.26 -22.02
CA SER A 264 0.03 1.86 -22.44
C SER A 264 0.85 1.64 -23.73
N GLU A 265 0.61 2.44 -24.77
CA GLU A 265 1.33 2.35 -26.04
C GLU A 265 2.78 2.80 -25.89
N GLU A 266 3.01 3.89 -25.15
CA GLU A 266 4.35 4.37 -24.86
C GLU A 266 5.17 3.31 -24.12
N LEU A 267 4.60 2.69 -23.09
CA LEU A 267 5.21 1.61 -22.32
C LEU A 267 5.55 0.41 -23.21
N SER A 268 4.63 0.00 -24.09
CA SER A 268 4.88 -1.08 -25.04
C SER A 268 6.04 -0.76 -25.98
N ILE A 269 6.09 0.46 -26.52
CA ILE A 269 7.17 0.90 -27.41
C ILE A 269 8.50 0.93 -26.65
N LEU A 270 8.53 1.50 -25.44
CA LEU A 270 9.75 1.56 -24.63
C LEU A 270 10.30 0.17 -24.34
N LEU A 271 9.45 -0.78 -23.93
CA LEU A 271 9.86 -2.16 -23.65
C LEU A 271 10.38 -2.87 -24.90
N GLN A 272 9.88 -2.56 -26.09
CA GLN A 272 10.40 -3.11 -27.34
C GLN A 272 11.72 -2.47 -27.78
N LEU A 273 11.92 -1.19 -27.49
CA LEU A 273 13.12 -0.44 -27.88
C LEU A 273 14.32 -0.68 -26.95
N ILE A 274 14.08 -0.95 -25.67
CA ILE A 274 15.15 -1.28 -24.71
C ILE A 274 15.79 -2.60 -25.14
N THR A 275 16.90 -2.52 -25.85
CA THR A 275 17.63 -3.67 -26.40
C THR A 275 19.14 -3.45 -26.22
N PRO A 276 19.94 -4.53 -26.11
CA PRO A 276 21.35 -4.44 -25.73
C PRO A 276 22.22 -3.72 -26.76
N ASP A 277 21.81 -3.75 -28.03
CA ASP A 277 22.62 -3.27 -29.16
C ASP A 277 22.38 -1.79 -29.48
N VAL A 278 21.57 -1.10 -28.67
CA VAL A 278 21.24 0.30 -28.86
C VAL A 278 22.30 1.19 -28.18
N ASN A 279 22.58 2.34 -28.80
CA ASN A 279 23.46 3.37 -28.24
C ASN A 279 23.15 3.63 -26.75
N ASN A 280 24.17 3.54 -25.88
CA ASN A 280 24.06 3.73 -24.42
C ASN A 280 23.28 4.99 -24.04
N GLN A 281 23.48 6.11 -24.74
CA GLN A 281 22.76 7.37 -24.46
C GLN A 281 21.27 7.27 -24.78
N LEU A 282 20.89 6.50 -25.79
CA LEU A 282 19.48 6.27 -26.12
C LEU A 282 18.85 5.32 -25.10
N ASN A 283 19.57 4.26 -24.69
CA ASN A 283 19.11 3.37 -23.63
C ASN A 283 18.87 4.12 -22.31
N GLU A 284 19.79 4.98 -21.88
CA GLU A 284 19.60 5.81 -20.69
C GLU A 284 18.33 6.68 -20.79
N LYS A 285 18.07 7.28 -21.97
CA LYS A 285 16.83 8.07 -22.19
C LYS A 285 15.58 7.20 -22.12
N LEU A 286 15.60 6.01 -22.73
CA LEU A 286 14.49 5.07 -22.70
C LEU A 286 14.22 4.58 -21.27
N GLU A 287 15.26 4.25 -20.50
CA GLU A 287 15.15 3.87 -19.10
C GLU A 287 14.59 5.00 -18.24
N GLN A 288 15.06 6.24 -18.41
CA GLN A 288 14.51 7.39 -17.67
C GLN A 288 13.04 7.64 -17.99
N ARG A 289 12.64 7.44 -19.26
CA ARG A 289 11.25 7.56 -19.66
C ARG A 289 10.39 6.44 -19.05
N LEU A 290 10.88 5.21 -19.08
CA LEU A 290 10.23 4.07 -18.41
C LEU A 290 10.09 4.33 -16.92
N LYS A 291 11.13 4.85 -16.25
CA LYS A 291 11.07 5.23 -14.84
C LYS A 291 9.98 6.24 -14.55
N THR A 292 9.82 7.21 -15.45
CA THR A 292 8.80 8.26 -15.32
C THR A 292 7.39 7.67 -15.35
N ILE A 293 7.13 6.72 -16.27
CA ILE A 293 5.83 6.03 -16.37
C ILE A 293 5.59 5.15 -15.14
N LEU A 294 6.59 4.35 -14.72
CA LEU A 294 6.48 3.44 -13.57
C LEU A 294 6.30 4.16 -12.22
N ARG A 295 6.73 5.42 -12.12
CA ARG A 295 6.47 6.27 -10.95
C ARG A 295 5.03 6.80 -10.91
N GLY A 296 4.28 6.71 -12.00
CA GLY A 296 2.87 7.05 -12.04
C GLY A 296 1.98 5.93 -11.51
N ASN A 297 0.68 6.22 -11.40
CA ASN A 297 -0.34 5.21 -11.11
C ASN A 297 -0.58 4.35 -12.36
N LEU A 298 -0.05 3.13 -12.37
CA LEU A 298 -0.26 2.20 -13.47
C LEU A 298 -1.69 1.63 -13.44
N ASN A 299 -2.42 1.76 -14.55
CA ASN A 299 -3.70 1.09 -14.73
C ASN A 299 -3.52 -0.41 -15.04
N GLU A 300 -4.60 -1.20 -15.03
CA GLU A 300 -4.52 -2.65 -15.25
C GLU A 300 -3.92 -3.03 -16.61
N ARG A 301 -4.26 -2.29 -17.67
CA ARG A 301 -3.72 -2.52 -19.02
C ARG A 301 -2.21 -2.25 -19.07
N GLU A 302 -1.73 -1.20 -18.40
CA GLU A 302 -0.30 -0.88 -18.30
C GLU A 302 0.45 -1.95 -17.49
N LYS A 303 -0.14 -2.48 -16.41
CA LYS A 303 0.44 -3.60 -15.66
C LYS A 303 0.54 -4.86 -16.51
N GLU A 304 -0.48 -5.17 -17.31
CA GLU A 304 -0.47 -6.29 -18.25
C GLU A 304 0.61 -6.13 -19.32
N ILE A 305 0.77 -4.91 -19.88
CA ILE A 305 1.81 -4.60 -20.86
C ILE A 305 3.19 -4.71 -20.24
N LEU A 306 3.39 -4.18 -19.03
CA LEU A 306 4.65 -4.31 -18.30
C LEU A 306 5.02 -5.77 -18.07
N THR A 307 4.05 -6.57 -17.58
CA THR A 307 4.23 -7.99 -17.32
C THR A 307 4.58 -8.73 -18.62
N SER A 308 3.78 -8.53 -19.67
CA SER A 308 3.99 -9.16 -20.97
C SER A 308 5.32 -8.77 -21.61
N GLY A 309 5.70 -7.50 -21.52
CA GLY A 309 7.00 -7.02 -22.02
C GLY A 309 8.16 -7.69 -21.31
N ILE A 310 8.14 -7.75 -19.97
CA ILE A 310 9.18 -8.45 -19.18
C ILE A 310 9.25 -9.95 -19.54
N LEU A 311 8.11 -10.60 -19.75
CA LEU A 311 8.06 -12.01 -20.18
C LEU A 311 8.73 -12.21 -21.55
N GLN A 312 8.53 -11.30 -22.50
CA GLN A 312 9.19 -11.38 -23.81
C GLN A 312 10.73 -11.34 -23.71
N PHE A 313 11.30 -10.60 -22.75
CA PHE A 313 12.75 -10.63 -22.50
C PHE A 313 13.21 -11.98 -21.96
N ALA A 314 12.40 -12.59 -21.09
CA ALA A 314 12.70 -13.91 -20.56
C ALA A 314 12.64 -14.99 -21.65
N ASP A 315 11.63 -14.93 -22.52
CA ASP A 315 11.41 -15.91 -23.60
C ASP A 315 12.47 -15.82 -24.71
N LYS A 316 13.04 -14.64 -24.96
CA LYS A 316 14.17 -14.46 -25.89
C LYS A 316 15.46 -15.13 -25.40
N GLY A 317 15.52 -15.59 -24.14
CA GLY A 317 16.67 -16.28 -23.58
C GLY A 317 17.86 -15.38 -23.21
N ASP A 318 17.71 -14.06 -23.31
CA ASP A 318 18.73 -13.11 -22.91
C ASP A 318 18.66 -12.81 -21.41
N GLY A 319 19.30 -13.69 -20.63
CA GLY A 319 19.30 -13.59 -19.18
C GLY A 319 19.92 -12.29 -18.62
N LYS A 320 20.84 -11.64 -19.34
CA LYS A 320 21.47 -10.39 -18.86
C LYS A 320 20.49 -9.23 -18.97
N ASN A 321 19.81 -9.10 -20.11
CA ASN A 321 18.85 -8.03 -20.32
C ASN A 321 17.60 -8.20 -19.50
N PHE A 322 17.09 -9.43 -19.39
CA PHE A 322 15.98 -9.74 -18.48
C PHE A 322 16.28 -9.26 -17.06
N ARG A 323 17.47 -9.58 -16.53
CA ARG A 323 17.88 -9.14 -15.19
C ARG A 323 18.01 -7.63 -15.09
N SER A 324 18.66 -6.97 -16.06
CA SER A 324 18.85 -5.51 -16.05
C SER A 324 17.52 -4.77 -16.02
N LEU A 325 16.60 -5.16 -16.92
CA LEU A 325 15.26 -4.58 -16.99
C LEU A 325 14.46 -4.86 -15.71
N LEU A 326 14.49 -6.09 -15.21
CA LEU A 326 13.75 -6.43 -14.00
C LEU A 326 14.29 -5.67 -12.77
N THR A 327 15.60 -5.53 -12.61
CA THR A 327 16.20 -4.70 -11.55
C THR A 327 15.72 -3.25 -11.65
N LEU A 328 15.77 -2.67 -12.84
CA LEU A 328 15.30 -1.31 -13.11
C LEU A 328 13.83 -1.12 -12.71
N VAL A 329 12.97 -2.04 -13.15
CA VAL A 329 11.53 -2.01 -12.87
C VAL A 329 11.28 -2.14 -11.37
N LEU A 330 11.84 -3.14 -10.71
CA LEU A 330 11.60 -3.39 -9.28
C LEU A 330 12.07 -2.22 -8.41
N HIS A 331 13.25 -1.68 -8.70
CA HIS A 331 13.78 -0.52 -7.99
C HIS A 331 12.85 0.69 -8.14
N THR A 332 12.37 0.94 -9.35
CA THR A 332 11.47 2.06 -9.62
C THR A 332 10.10 1.89 -8.95
N LEU A 333 9.54 0.67 -9.00
CA LEU A 333 8.26 0.37 -8.36
C LEU A 333 8.33 0.54 -6.84
N ARG A 334 9.45 0.14 -6.22
CA ARG A 334 9.70 0.32 -4.79
C ARG A 334 9.65 1.79 -4.38
N ASP A 335 10.22 2.68 -5.19
CA ASP A 335 10.22 4.13 -4.95
C ASP A 335 8.85 4.79 -5.21
N SER A 336 8.04 4.21 -6.10
CA SER A 336 6.76 4.81 -6.53
C SER A 336 5.66 4.73 -5.48
N GLY A 337 5.62 3.65 -4.67
CA GLY A 337 4.53 3.37 -3.73
C GLY A 337 3.17 3.01 -4.36
N HIS A 338 2.96 3.26 -5.65
CA HIS A 338 1.67 3.09 -6.34
C HIS A 338 1.39 1.66 -6.80
N PHE A 339 2.43 0.93 -7.22
CA PHE A 339 2.30 -0.46 -7.63
C PHE A 339 3.31 -1.34 -6.89
N ASN A 340 2.80 -2.45 -6.34
CA ASN A 340 3.58 -3.29 -5.45
C ASN A 340 4.53 -4.20 -6.26
N SER A 341 5.83 -4.10 -6.01
CA SER A 341 6.84 -4.92 -6.68
C SER A 341 6.67 -6.43 -6.46
N LEU A 342 6.19 -6.87 -5.29
CA LEU A 342 5.85 -8.29 -5.05
C LEU A 342 4.65 -8.73 -5.88
N GLU A 343 3.70 -7.85 -6.17
CA GLU A 343 2.53 -8.18 -6.99
C GLU A 343 2.96 -8.50 -8.42
N LEU A 344 3.84 -7.66 -8.98
CA LEU A 344 4.48 -7.92 -10.26
C LEU A 344 5.22 -9.27 -10.27
N LEU A 345 6.06 -9.54 -9.25
CA LEU A 345 6.86 -10.76 -9.20
C LEU A 345 6.02 -12.04 -9.06
N VAL A 346 4.97 -12.00 -8.23
CA VAL A 346 4.02 -13.11 -8.09
C VAL A 346 3.21 -13.32 -9.38
N GLY A 347 2.81 -12.22 -10.04
CA GLY A 347 2.15 -12.26 -11.35
C GLY A 347 3.05 -12.90 -12.41
N LEU A 348 4.29 -12.41 -12.55
CA LEU A 348 5.30 -12.98 -13.44
C LEU A 348 5.52 -14.47 -13.17
N TRP A 349 5.70 -14.86 -11.90
CA TRP A 349 5.94 -16.26 -11.50
C TRP A 349 4.86 -17.21 -12.02
N SER A 350 3.60 -16.78 -12.03
CA SER A 350 2.47 -17.58 -12.48
C SER A 350 2.36 -17.74 -13.99
N GLN A 351 3.00 -16.86 -14.77
CA GLN A 351 2.94 -16.83 -16.23
C GLN A 351 4.19 -17.41 -16.89
N VAL A 352 5.33 -17.45 -16.17
CA VAL A 352 6.59 -17.97 -16.70
C VAL A 352 6.67 -19.51 -16.71
N SER A 353 7.45 -20.04 -17.65
CA SER A 353 7.85 -21.46 -17.64
C SER A 353 8.70 -21.81 -16.42
N ALA A 354 8.74 -23.10 -16.04
CA ALA A 354 9.56 -23.58 -14.93
C ALA A 354 11.07 -23.30 -15.10
N ALA A 355 11.56 -23.20 -16.34
CA ALA A 355 12.95 -22.83 -16.63
C ALA A 355 13.23 -21.36 -16.25
N THR A 356 12.27 -20.47 -16.53
CA THR A 356 12.34 -19.04 -16.27
C THR A 356 12.04 -18.67 -14.81
N GLN A 357 11.34 -19.52 -14.06
CA GLN A 357 11.16 -19.34 -12.61
C GLN A 357 12.49 -19.35 -11.83
N ILE A 358 13.49 -20.11 -12.31
CA ILE A 358 14.80 -20.21 -11.67
C ILE A 358 15.52 -18.84 -11.61
N PRO A 359 15.73 -18.13 -12.74
CA PRO A 359 16.37 -16.80 -12.71
C PRO A 359 15.51 -15.70 -12.08
N LEU A 360 14.19 -15.90 -11.92
CA LEU A 360 13.30 -14.95 -11.24
C LEU A 360 13.43 -15.02 -9.70
N TRP A 361 13.79 -16.19 -9.17
CA TRP A 361 13.81 -16.45 -7.73
C TRP A 361 14.69 -15.49 -6.90
N PRO A 362 15.91 -15.09 -7.32
CA PRO A 362 16.72 -14.14 -6.55
C PRO A 362 16.02 -12.79 -6.36
N PHE A 363 15.29 -12.32 -7.38
CA PHE A 363 14.52 -11.08 -7.31
C PHE A 363 13.35 -11.18 -6.33
N LEU A 364 12.63 -12.32 -6.34
CA LEU A 364 11.56 -12.60 -5.40
C LEU A 364 12.06 -12.58 -3.95
N VAL A 365 13.17 -13.27 -3.67
CA VAL A 365 13.76 -13.30 -2.33
C VAL A 365 14.27 -11.93 -1.92
N ASN A 366 14.98 -11.23 -2.80
CA ASN A 366 15.42 -9.86 -2.53
C ASN A 366 14.24 -8.96 -2.17
N GLU A 367 13.15 -9.03 -2.93
CA GLU A 367 12.01 -8.15 -2.70
C GLU A 367 11.25 -8.49 -1.42
N LEU A 368 11.16 -9.78 -1.06
CA LEU A 368 10.66 -10.20 0.25
C LEU A 368 11.49 -9.60 1.40
N LEU A 369 12.81 -9.57 1.25
CA LEU A 369 13.73 -9.03 2.26
C LEU A 369 13.66 -7.50 2.36
N VAL A 370 13.52 -6.79 1.24
CA VAL A 370 13.48 -5.31 1.26
C VAL A 370 12.11 -4.80 1.71
N THR A 371 11.02 -5.34 1.17
CA THR A 371 9.66 -4.82 1.42
C THR A 371 9.04 -5.37 2.71
N GLY A 372 9.36 -6.62 3.06
CA GLY A 372 8.74 -7.30 4.19
C GLY A 372 7.23 -7.50 4.02
N ARG A 373 6.55 -7.81 5.13
CA ARG A 373 5.12 -8.19 5.09
C ARG A 373 4.17 -7.06 4.67
N GLY A 374 4.55 -5.80 4.91
CA GLY A 374 3.74 -4.62 4.61
C GLY A 374 2.27 -4.71 5.04
N GLU A 375 1.40 -4.00 4.32
CA GLU A 375 -0.05 -4.03 4.49
C GLU A 375 -0.70 -5.25 3.79
N ARG A 376 -0.15 -5.66 2.65
CA ARG A 376 -0.68 -6.76 1.81
C ARG A 376 -0.17 -8.14 2.26
N ARG A 377 -0.65 -8.56 3.44
CA ARG A 377 -0.21 -9.79 4.12
C ARG A 377 -0.37 -11.07 3.28
N GLU A 378 -1.44 -11.17 2.49
CA GLU A 378 -1.72 -12.35 1.66
C GLU A 378 -0.75 -12.49 0.50
N LEU A 379 -0.41 -11.36 -0.14
CA LEU A 379 0.57 -11.32 -1.21
C LEU A 379 1.96 -11.70 -0.70
N PHE A 380 2.36 -11.17 0.45
CA PHE A 380 3.62 -11.56 1.10
C PHE A 380 3.66 -13.06 1.42
N LEU A 381 2.55 -13.61 1.93
CA LEU A 381 2.43 -15.03 2.23
C LEU A 381 2.64 -15.88 0.97
N LYS A 382 1.93 -15.53 -0.11
CA LYS A 382 2.03 -16.22 -1.41
C LYS A 382 3.45 -16.14 -1.98
N ALA A 383 4.07 -14.96 -1.96
CA ALA A 383 5.46 -14.78 -2.38
C ALA A 383 6.44 -15.62 -1.54
N THR A 384 6.25 -15.65 -0.22
CA THR A 384 7.07 -16.47 0.70
C THR A 384 6.91 -17.96 0.42
N GLU A 385 5.69 -18.42 0.17
CA GLU A 385 5.40 -19.81 -0.19
C GLU A 385 6.13 -20.20 -1.48
N ILE A 386 5.97 -19.40 -2.54
CA ILE A 386 6.67 -19.58 -3.82
C ILE A 386 8.19 -19.65 -3.62
N ALA A 387 8.77 -18.68 -2.90
CA ALA A 387 10.20 -18.63 -2.65
C ALA A 387 10.71 -19.87 -1.88
N SER A 388 9.89 -20.43 -0.99
CA SER A 388 10.25 -21.55 -0.13
C SER A 388 10.13 -22.92 -0.81
N GLN A 389 9.36 -23.02 -1.89
CA GLN A 389 9.20 -24.27 -2.66
C GLN A 389 10.49 -24.69 -3.40
N MET A 390 11.42 -23.76 -3.65
CA MET A 390 12.67 -24.08 -4.36
C MET A 390 13.52 -25.11 -3.60
N HIS A 391 14.18 -26.04 -4.31
CA HIS A 391 15.09 -27.00 -3.69
C HIS A 391 16.34 -26.30 -3.13
N ILE A 392 16.84 -26.75 -1.98
CA ILE A 392 17.98 -26.09 -1.29
C ILE A 392 19.23 -26.03 -2.18
N ASP A 393 19.51 -27.09 -2.95
CA ASP A 393 20.65 -27.10 -3.87
C ASP A 393 20.52 -26.08 -5.00
N ARG A 394 19.28 -25.77 -5.43
CA ARG A 394 19.04 -24.73 -6.42
C ARG A 394 19.19 -23.33 -5.81
N MET A 395 18.70 -23.14 -4.58
CA MET A 395 18.91 -21.90 -3.83
C MET A 395 20.42 -21.60 -3.70
N ARG A 396 21.21 -22.61 -3.31
CA ARG A 396 22.68 -22.50 -3.21
C ARG A 396 23.37 -22.18 -4.54
N LYS A 397 22.92 -22.75 -5.65
CA LYS A 397 23.44 -22.39 -7.00
C LYS A 397 23.15 -20.94 -7.38
N LEU A 398 22.08 -20.36 -6.84
CA LEU A 398 21.67 -18.98 -7.08
C LEU A 398 22.20 -18.00 -6.03
N ALA A 399 22.90 -18.50 -4.99
CA ALA A 399 23.38 -17.67 -3.88
C ALA A 399 24.24 -16.50 -4.36
N LEU A 400 25.19 -16.73 -5.29
CA LEU A 400 26.04 -15.66 -5.83
C LEU A 400 25.23 -14.54 -6.51
N GLN A 401 24.15 -14.90 -7.22
CA GLN A 401 23.30 -13.89 -7.86
C GLN A 401 22.45 -13.14 -6.83
N LEU A 402 21.99 -13.84 -5.79
CA LEU A 402 21.24 -13.23 -4.70
C LEU A 402 22.11 -12.23 -3.90
N GLU A 403 23.38 -12.56 -3.67
CA GLU A 403 24.37 -11.69 -3.00
C GLU A 403 24.66 -10.39 -3.78
N GLU A 404 24.40 -10.37 -5.10
CA GLU A 404 24.52 -9.18 -5.93
C GLU A 404 23.30 -8.24 -5.85
N MET A 405 22.24 -8.63 -5.15
CA MET A 405 21.00 -7.86 -5.06
C MET A 405 21.05 -6.78 -3.96
N ASP A 406 20.18 -5.78 -4.07
CA ASP A 406 20.13 -4.60 -3.19
C ASP A 406 20.12 -4.96 -1.69
N ALA A 407 19.27 -5.91 -1.26
CA ALA A 407 19.14 -6.27 0.15
C ALA A 407 20.46 -6.75 0.76
N PHE A 408 21.25 -7.48 -0.03
CA PHE A 408 22.54 -8.05 0.37
C PHE A 408 23.63 -7.00 0.33
N LYS A 409 23.72 -6.24 -0.77
CA LYS A 409 24.69 -5.14 -0.92
C LYS A 409 24.53 -4.06 0.15
N GLU A 410 23.30 -3.67 0.44
CA GLU A 410 22.97 -2.62 1.41
C GLU A 410 22.82 -3.15 2.84
N LYS A 411 22.84 -4.48 3.03
CA LYS A 411 22.52 -5.14 4.30
C LYS A 411 21.19 -4.70 4.90
N LYS A 412 20.20 -4.48 4.03
CA LYS A 412 18.88 -3.95 4.38
C LYS A 412 17.84 -5.05 4.38
N VAL A 413 17.29 -5.32 5.56
CA VAL A 413 16.29 -6.37 5.76
C VAL A 413 15.12 -5.81 6.58
N ALA A 414 13.90 -5.98 6.09
CA ALA A 414 12.69 -5.59 6.79
C ALA A 414 12.50 -6.43 8.07
N LEU A 415 11.99 -5.79 9.14
CA LEU A 415 11.87 -6.45 10.46
C LEU A 415 10.78 -7.53 10.52
N ASN A 416 9.86 -7.55 9.56
CA ASN A 416 8.65 -8.39 9.56
C ASN A 416 8.68 -9.45 8.44
N ILE A 417 9.87 -9.90 8.04
CA ILE A 417 10.03 -10.93 7.00
C ILE A 417 9.65 -12.34 7.46
N PHE A 418 9.64 -12.60 8.76
CA PHE A 418 9.45 -13.93 9.31
C PHE A 418 8.19 -14.05 10.16
N ASN A 419 7.45 -15.14 9.98
CA ASN A 419 6.33 -15.49 10.85
C ASN A 419 6.48 -16.95 11.29
N PRO A 420 6.66 -17.22 12.60
CA PRO A 420 6.81 -18.57 13.13
C PRO A 420 5.68 -19.54 12.71
N LYS A 421 4.47 -19.05 12.47
CA LYS A 421 3.33 -19.91 12.08
C LYS A 421 3.49 -20.55 10.70
N TYR A 422 4.39 -20.05 9.85
CA TYR A 422 4.56 -20.50 8.48
C TYR A 422 5.75 -21.46 8.38
N VAL A 423 5.60 -22.67 8.93
CA VAL A 423 6.68 -23.68 8.98
C VAL A 423 7.25 -24.00 7.59
N PHE A 424 6.43 -23.93 6.53
CA PHE A 424 6.90 -24.11 5.15
C PHE A 424 8.00 -23.12 4.74
N SER A 425 8.05 -21.93 5.36
CA SER A 425 9.05 -20.92 5.03
C SER A 425 10.40 -21.17 5.68
N TYR A 426 10.48 -22.04 6.70
CA TYR A 426 11.70 -22.20 7.49
C TYR A 426 12.89 -22.63 6.63
N LYS A 427 12.65 -23.45 5.59
CA LYS A 427 13.67 -23.84 4.62
C LYS A 427 14.35 -22.65 3.94
N LEU A 428 13.56 -21.65 3.54
CA LEU A 428 14.10 -20.42 2.96
C LEU A 428 14.97 -19.67 3.98
N PHE A 429 14.54 -19.60 5.23
CA PHE A 429 15.30 -18.92 6.28
C PHE A 429 16.56 -19.68 6.70
N VAL A 430 16.55 -21.01 6.68
CA VAL A 430 17.77 -21.82 6.84
C VAL A 430 18.79 -21.46 5.76
N PHE A 431 18.35 -21.39 4.50
CA PHE A 431 19.20 -20.96 3.41
C PHE A 431 19.74 -19.53 3.61
N LEU A 432 18.87 -18.59 3.99
CA LEU A 432 19.28 -17.20 4.23
C LEU A 432 20.29 -17.06 5.38
N LEU A 433 20.26 -17.97 6.36
CA LEU A 433 21.28 -18.03 7.40
C LEU A 433 22.65 -18.50 6.87
N GLU A 434 22.76 -19.07 5.68
CA GLU A 434 24.03 -19.44 5.02
C GLU A 434 24.63 -18.29 4.19
N THR A 435 24.01 -17.09 4.19
CA THR A 435 24.39 -15.94 3.34
C THR A 435 25.07 -14.81 4.12
N SER A 436 25.51 -13.75 3.43
CA SER A 436 26.10 -12.56 4.06
C SER A 436 25.15 -11.81 5.02
N LEU A 437 23.85 -12.08 4.96
CA LEU A 437 22.82 -11.52 5.85
C LEU A 437 22.58 -12.34 7.13
N GLU A 438 23.35 -13.40 7.37
CA GLU A 438 23.22 -14.34 8.49
C GLU A 438 22.86 -13.66 9.82
N ASN A 439 23.68 -12.69 10.27
CA ASN A 439 23.48 -12.06 11.58
C ASN A 439 22.15 -11.30 11.69
N ILE A 440 21.74 -10.62 10.61
CA ILE A 440 20.50 -9.82 10.59
C ILE A 440 19.29 -10.74 10.55
N VAL A 441 19.32 -11.74 9.65
CA VAL A 441 18.24 -12.71 9.51
C VAL A 441 18.11 -13.56 10.76
N ALA A 442 19.22 -14.00 11.36
CA ALA A 442 19.23 -14.73 12.63
C ALA A 442 18.56 -13.91 13.73
N GLY A 443 18.94 -12.63 13.88
CA GLY A 443 18.34 -11.74 14.88
C GLY A 443 16.83 -11.61 14.73
N ILE A 444 16.34 -11.37 13.51
CA ILE A 444 14.90 -11.19 13.24
C ILE A 444 14.14 -12.49 13.47
N THR A 445 14.60 -13.59 12.88
CA THR A 445 13.92 -14.90 12.94
C THR A 445 13.93 -15.48 14.35
N PHE A 446 15.05 -15.38 15.06
CA PHE A 446 15.18 -15.82 16.45
C PHE A 446 14.27 -15.02 17.38
N THR A 447 14.26 -13.69 17.27
CA THR A 447 13.39 -12.84 18.10
C THR A 447 11.92 -13.21 17.89
N ALA A 448 11.49 -13.35 16.63
CA ALA A 448 10.12 -13.74 16.31
C ALA A 448 9.75 -15.13 16.87
N LEU A 449 10.66 -16.11 16.81
CA LEU A 449 10.46 -17.44 17.37
C LEU A 449 10.46 -17.46 18.90
N ARG A 450 11.31 -16.66 19.54
CA ARG A 450 11.36 -16.54 20.99
C ARG A 450 10.07 -15.92 21.53
N ASP A 451 9.52 -14.94 20.83
CA ASP A 451 8.28 -14.28 21.23
C ASP A 451 7.04 -15.18 20.99
N LYS A 452 7.08 -16.02 19.95
CA LYS A 452 5.98 -16.93 19.56
C LYS A 452 6.51 -18.32 19.19
N PRO A 453 6.95 -19.12 20.17
CA PRO A 453 7.48 -20.46 19.93
C PRO A 453 6.39 -21.35 19.30
N GLN A 454 6.79 -22.22 18.38
CA GLN A 454 5.85 -23.14 17.70
C GLN A 454 5.73 -24.49 18.41
N ASP A 455 6.72 -24.85 19.21
CA ASP A 455 6.75 -26.11 19.94
C ASP A 455 7.42 -25.96 21.31
N SER A 456 7.24 -27.00 22.13
CA SER A 456 7.76 -27.06 23.49
C SER A 456 9.29 -27.12 23.56
N LEU A 457 9.98 -27.61 22.50
CA LEU A 457 11.43 -27.67 22.47
C LEU A 457 12.01 -26.25 22.37
N PHE A 458 11.52 -25.45 21.43
CA PHE A 458 11.96 -24.07 21.26
C PHE A 458 11.47 -23.18 22.41
N GLU A 459 10.27 -23.40 22.94
CA GLU A 459 9.80 -22.69 24.14
C GLU A 459 10.75 -22.90 25.34
N ALA A 460 11.31 -24.10 25.48
CA ALA A 460 12.24 -24.43 26.56
C ALA A 460 13.66 -23.87 26.35
N VAL A 461 14.17 -23.95 25.12
CA VAL A 461 15.57 -23.62 24.81
C VAL A 461 15.74 -22.17 24.37
N GLY A 462 14.78 -21.61 23.64
CA GLY A 462 14.82 -20.27 23.05
C GLY A 462 15.21 -19.15 24.03
N PRO A 463 14.67 -19.09 25.26
CA PRO A 463 15.06 -18.10 26.25
C PRO A 463 16.53 -18.18 26.70
N LEU A 464 17.17 -19.35 26.57
CA LEU A 464 18.56 -19.58 26.97
C LEU A 464 19.57 -19.26 25.86
N MET A 465 19.09 -19.16 24.63
CA MET A 465 19.95 -19.05 23.48
C MET A 465 20.51 -17.65 23.31
N ASP A 466 21.74 -17.64 22.80
CA ASP A 466 22.49 -16.46 22.39
C ASP A 466 23.00 -16.74 20.99
N ILE A 467 22.36 -16.15 19.99
CA ILE A 467 22.66 -16.36 18.57
C ILE A 467 24.04 -15.84 18.15
N SER A 468 24.73 -15.06 18.99
CA SER A 468 26.13 -14.70 18.77
C SER A 468 27.09 -15.86 19.05
N ARG A 469 26.64 -16.90 19.77
CA ARG A 469 27.44 -18.12 20.00
C ARG A 469 27.27 -19.09 18.82
N PRO A 470 28.38 -19.56 18.19
CA PRO A 470 28.31 -20.45 17.04
C PRO A 470 27.50 -21.74 17.29
N THR A 471 27.64 -22.35 18.47
CA THR A 471 26.92 -23.59 18.84
C THR A 471 25.40 -23.38 18.96
N HIS A 472 24.98 -22.22 19.47
CA HIS A 472 23.57 -21.86 19.57
C HIS A 472 22.99 -21.53 18.19
N LEU A 473 23.76 -20.87 17.33
CA LEU A 473 23.36 -20.58 15.96
C LEU A 473 23.26 -21.86 15.12
N GLU A 474 24.15 -22.83 15.32
CA GLU A 474 24.06 -24.14 14.69
C GLU A 474 22.82 -24.92 15.15
N PHE A 475 22.51 -24.89 16.45
CA PHE A 475 21.25 -25.42 16.97
C PHE A 475 20.04 -24.72 16.32
N PHE A 476 20.07 -23.39 16.21
CA PHE A 476 19.00 -22.61 15.58
C PHE A 476 18.75 -22.99 14.13
N ARG A 477 19.84 -23.09 13.32
CA ARG A 477 19.79 -23.56 11.93
C ARG A 477 19.20 -24.97 11.83
N SER A 478 19.68 -25.88 12.69
CA SER A 478 19.21 -27.27 12.73
C SER A 478 17.74 -27.38 13.11
N TYR A 479 17.29 -26.56 14.07
CA TYR A 479 15.90 -26.46 14.47
C TYR A 479 15.02 -26.01 13.30
N LEU A 480 15.38 -24.92 12.63
CA LEU A 480 14.61 -24.43 11.48
C LEU A 480 14.54 -25.47 10.34
N ALA A 481 15.65 -26.18 10.08
CA ALA A 481 15.70 -27.21 9.04
C ALA A 481 14.78 -28.41 9.35
N GLN A 482 14.54 -28.70 10.64
CA GLN A 482 13.84 -29.90 11.10
C GLN A 482 12.45 -29.63 11.68
N ALA A 483 12.02 -28.36 11.77
CA ALA A 483 10.74 -27.97 12.38
C ALA A 483 9.49 -28.52 11.68
N HIS A 484 9.62 -29.03 10.45
CA HIS A 484 8.52 -29.69 9.73
C HIS A 484 8.27 -31.12 10.21
N LEU A 485 9.19 -31.71 10.99
CA LEU A 485 9.04 -33.05 11.55
C LEU A 485 8.14 -33.00 12.78
N MET A 486 7.22 -33.98 12.91
CA MET A 486 6.34 -34.07 14.09
C MET A 486 7.13 -34.29 15.38
N GLU A 487 8.24 -35.02 15.32
CA GLU A 487 9.16 -35.18 16.44
C GLU A 487 10.57 -34.70 16.09
N PRO A 488 11.23 -33.94 16.99
CA PRO A 488 12.59 -33.49 16.76
C PRO A 488 13.56 -34.67 16.81
N PRO A 489 14.51 -34.77 15.85
CA PRO A 489 15.54 -35.80 15.83
C PRO A 489 16.38 -35.83 17.12
N LEU A 490 16.94 -37.01 17.43
CA LEU A 490 17.76 -37.21 18.63
C LEU A 490 18.91 -36.20 18.72
N ALA A 491 19.61 -35.93 17.62
CA ALA A 491 20.71 -34.96 17.60
C ALA A 491 20.26 -33.55 18.04
N LEU A 492 19.06 -33.11 17.62
CA LEU A 492 18.51 -31.82 18.02
C LEU A 492 18.11 -31.82 19.50
N LYS A 493 17.51 -32.91 19.99
CA LYS A 493 17.21 -33.10 21.43
C LYS A 493 18.48 -33.10 22.29
N MET A 494 19.57 -33.71 21.81
CA MET A 494 20.87 -33.71 22.48
C MET A 494 21.47 -32.30 22.53
N ALA A 495 21.47 -31.57 21.42
CA ALA A 495 21.97 -30.19 21.37
C ALA A 495 21.16 -29.26 22.29
N ALA A 496 19.82 -29.36 22.28
CA ALA A 496 18.94 -28.65 23.20
C ALA A 496 19.28 -28.93 24.67
N GLY A 497 19.44 -30.21 25.02
CA GLY A 497 19.78 -30.61 26.39
C GLY A 497 21.16 -30.10 26.82
N GLN A 498 22.11 -29.98 25.89
CA GLN A 498 23.45 -29.48 26.17
C GLN A 498 23.42 -27.98 26.49
N ILE A 499 22.65 -27.19 25.73
CA ILE A 499 22.42 -25.77 25.99
C ILE A 499 21.78 -25.57 27.37
N ILE A 500 20.73 -26.35 27.68
CA ILE A 500 20.05 -26.28 28.98
C ILE A 500 21.00 -26.68 30.12
N LEU A 501 21.79 -27.74 29.95
CA LEU A 501 22.74 -28.19 30.95
C LEU A 501 23.81 -27.12 31.23
N GLU A 502 24.40 -26.54 30.19
CA GLU A 502 25.42 -25.49 30.30
C GLU A 502 24.87 -24.27 31.05
N PHE A 503 23.64 -23.85 30.71
CA PHE A 503 22.99 -22.75 31.41
C PHE A 503 22.75 -23.08 32.89
N LEU A 504 22.15 -24.24 33.19
CA LEU A 504 21.85 -24.63 34.58
C LEU A 504 23.12 -24.78 35.44
N GLN A 505 24.25 -25.19 34.85
CA GLN A 505 25.51 -25.30 35.57
C GLN A 505 26.08 -23.93 35.97
N ASN A 506 25.82 -22.89 35.17
CA ASN A 506 26.37 -21.55 35.33
C ASN A 506 25.35 -20.50 35.81
N ILE A 507 24.13 -20.92 36.15
CA ILE A 507 23.03 -20.03 36.50
C ILE A 507 23.32 -19.23 37.79
N SER A 508 23.05 -17.93 37.73
CA SER A 508 23.13 -17.05 38.90
C SER A 508 21.90 -17.19 39.81
N ASP A 509 21.99 -16.71 41.05
CA ASP A 509 20.86 -16.73 41.99
C ASP A 509 19.66 -15.89 41.49
N ALA A 510 19.91 -14.80 40.75
CA ALA A 510 18.85 -13.97 40.18
C ALA A 510 18.10 -14.68 39.04
N GLU A 511 18.81 -15.43 38.19
CA GLU A 511 18.23 -16.15 37.06
C GLU A 511 17.42 -17.38 37.49
N LYS A 512 17.67 -17.92 38.68
CA LYS A 512 16.86 -19.03 39.24
C LYS A 512 15.39 -18.67 39.41
N GLU A 513 15.09 -17.38 39.61
CA GLU A 513 13.72 -16.87 39.79
C GLU A 513 12.99 -16.57 38.46
N MET A 514 13.62 -16.83 37.30
CA MET A 514 13.01 -16.55 36.00
C MET A 514 11.74 -17.39 35.77
N PRO A 515 10.64 -16.80 35.28
CA PRO A 515 9.33 -17.47 35.21
C PRO A 515 9.29 -18.63 34.19
N TRP A 516 10.13 -18.58 33.16
CA TRP A 516 10.22 -19.62 32.13
C TRP A 516 11.07 -20.83 32.56
N LEU A 517 11.89 -20.71 33.61
CA LEU A 517 12.87 -21.73 34.00
C LEU A 517 12.22 -23.07 34.40
N GLN A 518 11.07 -23.01 35.06
CA GLN A 518 10.29 -24.21 35.40
C GLN A 518 9.93 -25.02 34.14
N LYS A 519 9.49 -24.35 33.07
CA LYS A 519 9.12 -24.99 31.81
C LYS A 519 10.34 -25.62 31.14
N THR A 520 11.47 -24.91 31.12
CA THR A 520 12.74 -25.43 30.62
C THR A 520 13.18 -26.69 31.37
N ILE A 521 13.09 -26.70 32.71
CA ILE A 521 13.40 -27.89 33.52
C ILE A 521 12.44 -29.04 33.20
N ALA A 522 11.14 -28.77 33.05
CA ALA A 522 10.16 -29.80 32.71
C ALA A 522 10.44 -30.42 31.32
N ALA A 523 10.81 -29.60 30.33
CA ALA A 523 11.12 -30.05 28.98
C ALA A 523 12.32 -31.01 28.92
N THR A 524 13.21 -30.98 29.92
CA THR A 524 14.36 -31.90 29.99
C THR A 524 13.99 -33.37 30.09
N ALA A 525 12.72 -33.70 30.39
CA ALA A 525 12.21 -35.07 30.41
C ALA A 525 12.37 -35.81 29.06
N GLY A 526 12.31 -35.09 27.94
CA GLY A 526 12.47 -35.66 26.60
C GLY A 526 13.88 -35.53 26.02
N LEU A 527 14.86 -35.06 26.81
CA LEU A 527 16.21 -34.73 26.33
C LEU A 527 17.24 -35.75 26.84
N TYR A 528 18.17 -36.13 25.96
CA TYR A 528 19.15 -37.19 26.23
C TYR A 528 20.56 -36.61 26.33
N VAL A 529 20.92 -36.06 27.49
CA VAL A 529 22.26 -35.47 27.70
C VAL A 529 22.90 -35.97 28.97
N LYS A 530 24.18 -36.36 28.86
CA LYS A 530 24.98 -36.83 29.99
C LYS A 530 25.16 -35.69 31.01
N GLY A 531 24.93 -35.99 32.29
CA GLY A 531 25.03 -35.00 33.37
C GLY A 531 23.71 -34.28 33.69
N LEU A 532 22.70 -34.34 32.81
CA LEU A 532 21.40 -33.70 33.05
C LEU A 532 20.69 -34.30 34.27
N GLN A 533 20.72 -35.63 34.42
CA GLN A 533 20.14 -36.31 35.59
C GLN A 533 20.81 -35.90 36.90
N GLU A 534 22.13 -35.70 36.89
CA GLU A 534 22.88 -35.24 38.06
C GLU A 534 22.52 -33.79 38.40
N MET A 535 22.42 -32.93 37.39
CA MET A 535 22.00 -31.55 37.56
C MET A 535 20.58 -31.43 38.12
N LEU A 536 19.63 -32.23 37.63
CA LEU A 536 18.27 -32.27 38.18
C LEU A 536 18.25 -32.73 39.64
N ARG A 537 19.07 -33.71 40.02
CA ARG A 537 19.22 -34.12 41.43
C ARG A 537 19.81 -33.00 42.28
N LYS A 538 20.75 -32.23 41.74
CA LYS A 538 21.32 -31.04 42.41
C LYS A 538 20.23 -30.00 42.67
N ILE A 539 19.41 -29.67 41.67
CA ILE A 539 18.28 -28.72 41.82
C ILE A 539 17.36 -29.12 42.98
N VAL A 540 17.02 -30.40 43.10
CA VAL A 540 16.13 -30.89 44.16
C VAL A 540 16.78 -30.84 45.55
N LYS A 541 18.07 -31.15 45.64
CA LYS A 541 18.76 -31.40 46.93
C LYS A 541 19.57 -30.22 47.47
N GLU A 542 19.96 -29.27 46.63
CA GLU A 542 20.86 -28.18 47.02
C GLU A 542 20.19 -27.25 48.05
N ARG A 543 20.94 -26.95 49.14
CA ARG A 543 20.47 -26.12 50.26
C ARG A 543 21.53 -25.11 50.67
N LYS A 544 21.13 -23.86 50.87
CA LYS A 544 21.93 -22.78 51.45
C LYS A 544 21.94 -22.96 52.96
N MET A 545 23.13 -22.93 53.56
CA MET A 545 23.34 -23.14 55.00
C MET A 545 22.70 -24.45 55.53
N GLY A 546 22.61 -25.48 54.68
CA GLY A 546 22.08 -26.81 55.05
C GLY A 546 20.55 -26.90 55.26
N VAL A 547 19.84 -25.78 55.33
CA VAL A 547 18.41 -25.76 55.74
C VAL A 547 17.49 -25.21 54.64
N LEU A 548 17.88 -24.12 53.98
CA LEU A 548 17.01 -23.43 53.02
C LEU A 548 17.29 -23.89 51.59
N PRO A 549 16.29 -24.34 50.81
CA PRO A 549 16.49 -24.70 49.40
C PRO A 549 17.09 -23.53 48.61
N THR A 550 18.11 -23.78 47.78
CA THR A 550 18.68 -22.75 46.89
C THR A 550 17.83 -22.48 45.65
N TRP A 551 16.91 -23.39 45.32
CA TRP A 551 16.08 -23.32 44.12
C TRP A 551 14.61 -23.04 44.46
N PRO A 552 13.91 -22.25 43.63
CA PRO A 552 12.48 -22.01 43.79
C PRO A 552 11.67 -23.30 43.84
N LYS A 553 10.57 -23.28 44.59
CA LYS A 553 9.69 -24.45 44.80
C LYS A 553 9.23 -25.05 43.47
N ASN A 554 8.83 -24.21 42.52
CA ASN A 554 8.32 -24.65 41.23
C ASN A 554 9.39 -25.37 40.39
N CYS A 555 10.63 -24.86 40.38
CA CYS A 555 11.77 -25.50 39.71
C CYS A 555 12.11 -26.85 40.35
N ARG A 556 12.06 -26.96 41.68
CA ARG A 556 12.27 -28.24 42.39
C ARG A 556 11.21 -29.28 42.08
N ILE A 557 9.94 -28.87 42.06
CA ILE A 557 8.81 -29.76 41.71
C ILE A 557 8.96 -30.25 40.26
N ALA A 558 9.28 -29.35 39.32
CA ALA A 558 9.54 -29.73 37.94
C ALA A 558 10.71 -30.72 37.83
N ALA A 559 11.84 -30.45 38.49
CA ALA A 559 12.99 -31.35 38.47
C ALA A 559 12.68 -32.73 39.07
N GLU A 560 11.91 -32.80 40.16
CA GLU A 560 11.49 -34.07 40.76
C GLU A 560 10.55 -34.85 39.84
N ALA A 561 9.59 -34.18 39.20
CA ALA A 561 8.70 -34.79 38.22
C ALA A 561 9.48 -35.34 37.02
N THR A 562 10.41 -34.56 36.48
CA THR A 562 11.28 -34.97 35.37
C THR A 562 12.19 -36.15 35.75
N LEU A 563 12.74 -36.18 36.96
CA LEU A 563 13.53 -37.33 37.43
C LEU A 563 12.71 -38.62 37.53
N LYS A 564 11.41 -38.53 37.83
CA LYS A 564 10.50 -39.68 37.87
C LYS A 564 10.16 -40.19 36.46
N SER A 565 10.10 -39.31 35.46
CA SER A 565 9.83 -39.65 34.06
C SER A 565 11.07 -40.17 33.32
N LEU A 566 12.28 -39.76 33.72
CA LEU A 566 13.57 -40.28 33.24
C LEU A 566 13.82 -41.73 33.74
N LYS A 567 12.92 -42.67 33.41
CA LYS A 567 13.21 -44.10 33.53
C LYS A 567 14.10 -44.48 32.35
N ARG A 568 15.22 -45.15 32.65
CA ARG A 568 16.30 -45.51 31.72
C ARG A 568 15.74 -45.98 30.37
N PRO A 569 16.09 -45.33 29.23
CA PRO A 569 15.80 -45.91 27.93
C PRO A 569 16.45 -47.30 27.87
N SER A 570 15.72 -48.29 27.37
CA SER A 570 16.29 -49.60 27.10
C SER A 570 17.42 -49.45 26.08
N LEU A 571 18.49 -50.23 26.21
CA LEU A 571 19.66 -50.20 25.31
C LEU A 571 19.30 -50.35 23.82
N SER A 572 18.11 -50.87 23.50
CA SER A 572 17.53 -50.97 22.16
C SER A 572 17.04 -49.65 21.56
N GLU A 573 16.92 -48.57 22.34
CA GLU A 573 16.49 -47.23 21.87
C GLU A 573 17.68 -46.27 21.67
N LEU A 574 18.88 -46.67 22.06
CA LEU A 574 20.12 -45.88 21.98
C LEU A 574 21.07 -46.35 20.85
N LEU A 575 20.77 -47.49 20.25
CA LEU A 575 21.44 -48.06 19.08
C LEU A 575 20.48 -47.98 17.89
#